data_AF-A0A966YNC1-F1
#
_entry.id   AF-A0A966YNC1-F1
#
_cell.length_a   1.000
_cell.length_b   1.000
_cell.length_c   1.000
_cell.angle_alpha   90.00
_cell.angle_beta   90.00
_cell.angle_gamma   90.00
#
_symmetry.space_group_name_H-M   'P 1'
#
loop_
_entity.id
_entity.type
_entity.pdbx_description
1 polymer ?
#
loop_
_entity_poly.entity_id
_entity_poly.type
_entity_poly.pdbx_seq_one_letter_code
_entity_poly.pdbx_strand_id
1 'polypeptide(L)'
;MEILRIPPYPLQVTYTVPSASTSYFLVIESNDRNEELVDVAVTSNSSSVVSYTLSDTLAKYDEYYALTIYEKNGANRGDIVVEDNLEIVRPYVDPNTLATTATEIAQYREYEALARQIIDAYVPDGFYFTTEWLQIVGQGTDYMPIWMRGYKVLKVYENAEKVWDVDDADGPALDEYDYSITKDKTAIIKDPVAGVDNWNRDERKPARTAMAASDSFDWYDTGDSANIQTFKGGVSFPEGADYMFYIEAGYKVVPNDIKDATNMLIEDIKCGKLDYYKRYVDNYRTDQFSIKYNPMML
;
A
#
# COMPACT_ATOMS: atom_id res chain seq x y z
N MET A 1 11.34 -0.41 14.21
CA MET A 1 11.36 1.07 14.31
C MET A 1 10.22 1.65 13.49
N GLU A 2 9.45 2.58 14.07
CA GLU A 2 8.42 3.34 13.34
C GLU A 2 8.99 4.67 12.84
N ILE A 3 8.75 5.00 11.57
CA ILE A 3 9.09 6.28 10.95
C ILE A 3 7.81 6.93 10.44
N LEU A 4 7.56 8.15 10.92
CA LEU A 4 6.42 8.94 10.48
C LEU A 4 6.70 9.52 9.09
N ARG A 5 5.80 9.27 8.13
CA ARG A 5 5.85 9.85 6.78
C ARG A 5 5.36 11.31 6.81
N ILE A 6 6.18 12.19 7.37
CA ILE A 6 5.96 13.63 7.49
C ILE A 6 7.16 14.42 6.97
N PRO A 7 6.99 15.68 6.54
CA PRO A 7 8.10 16.54 6.16
C PRO A 7 9.10 16.75 7.31
N PRO A 8 10.40 16.94 7.03
CA PRO A 8 10.99 17.12 5.70
C PRO A 8 11.32 15.80 4.97
N TYR A 9 11.05 15.77 3.67
CA TYR A 9 11.50 14.70 2.76
C TYR A 9 12.92 15.01 2.22
N PRO A 10 13.76 14.01 1.90
CA PRO A 10 13.52 12.56 1.98
C PRO A 10 13.61 12.00 3.41
N LEU A 11 12.88 10.91 3.67
CA LEU A 11 12.92 10.23 4.96
C LEU A 11 14.27 9.55 5.19
N GLN A 12 14.75 9.59 6.43
CA GLN A 12 16.01 8.99 6.84
C GLN A 12 15.80 7.97 7.94
N VAL A 13 16.48 6.84 7.79
CA VAL A 13 16.51 5.75 8.76
C VAL A 13 17.85 5.79 9.48
N THR A 14 17.83 5.69 10.80
CA THR A 14 19.05 5.72 11.62
C THR A 14 19.07 4.54 12.59
N TYR A 15 20.15 3.76 12.55
CA TYR A 15 20.36 2.61 13.43
C TYR A 15 21.69 2.68 14.16
N THR A 16 21.70 2.29 15.43
CA THR A 16 22.93 2.11 16.20
C THR A 16 23.49 0.72 15.93
N VAL A 17 24.77 0.65 15.58
CA VAL A 17 25.53 -0.57 15.30
C VAL A 17 26.67 -0.76 16.33
N PRO A 18 27.28 -1.95 16.44
CA PRO A 18 28.30 -2.22 17.47
C PRO A 18 29.61 -1.46 17.28
N SER A 19 30.04 -1.25 16.04
CA SER A 19 31.35 -0.64 15.74
C SER A 19 31.21 0.67 14.95
N ALA A 20 32.04 1.64 15.31
CA ALA A 20 32.12 2.94 14.64
C ALA A 20 33.05 2.87 13.42
N SER A 21 32.78 3.70 12.40
CA SER A 21 33.58 3.81 11.18
C SER A 21 33.78 2.49 10.42
N THR A 22 32.84 1.56 10.56
CA THR A 22 32.85 0.25 9.90
C THR A 22 31.76 0.19 8.83
N SER A 23 32.04 -0.54 7.75
CA SER A 23 31.08 -0.77 6.68
C SER A 23 30.17 -1.96 7.00
N TYR A 24 28.89 -1.82 6.71
CA TYR A 24 27.85 -2.82 6.86
C TYR A 24 27.05 -2.93 5.55
N PHE A 25 26.34 -4.04 5.37
CA PHE A 25 25.28 -4.14 4.36
C PHE A 25 23.93 -3.88 5.03
N LEU A 26 23.18 -2.93 4.50
CA LEU A 26 21.79 -2.67 4.90
C LEU A 26 20.90 -3.27 3.84
N VAL A 27 20.05 -4.21 4.27
CA VAL A 27 19.09 -4.90 3.44
C VAL A 27 17.69 -4.55 3.93
N ILE A 28 16.83 -4.10 3.01
CA ILE A 28 15.41 -3.87 3.26
C ILE A 28 14.63 -4.86 2.42
N GLU A 29 13.88 -5.72 3.11
CA GLU A 29 13.03 -6.74 2.50
C GLU A 29 11.56 -6.38 2.70
N SER A 30 10.75 -6.66 1.69
CA SER A 30 9.29 -6.58 1.85
C SER A 30 8.83 -7.65 2.83
N ASN A 31 8.20 -7.24 3.93
CA ASN A 31 7.82 -8.16 5.02
C ASN A 31 6.92 -9.32 4.53
N ASP A 32 5.96 -9.03 3.66
CA ASP A 32 5.00 -10.04 3.19
C ASP A 32 5.42 -10.75 1.89
N ARG A 33 6.42 -10.23 1.18
CA ARG A 33 6.72 -10.65 -0.20
C ARG A 33 8.09 -11.31 -0.36
N ASN A 34 8.92 -11.26 0.68
CA ASN A 34 10.26 -11.84 0.68
C ASN A 34 11.09 -11.39 -0.55
N GLU A 35 10.92 -10.12 -0.93
CA GLU A 35 11.62 -9.45 -2.03
C GLU A 35 12.61 -8.46 -1.44
N GLU A 36 13.88 -8.54 -1.84
CA GLU A 36 14.91 -7.57 -1.47
C GLU A 36 14.71 -6.29 -2.28
N LEU A 37 14.27 -5.22 -1.62
CA LEU A 37 14.03 -3.93 -2.26
C LEU A 37 15.29 -3.06 -2.28
N VAL A 38 16.15 -3.23 -1.27
CA VAL A 38 17.40 -2.49 -1.12
C VAL A 38 18.47 -3.43 -0.60
N ASP A 39 19.64 -3.44 -1.26
CA ASP A 39 20.89 -3.99 -0.75
C ASP A 39 22.01 -2.98 -1.01
N VAL A 40 22.44 -2.28 0.04
CA VAL A 40 23.43 -1.21 -0.09
C VAL A 40 24.48 -1.30 1.01
N ALA A 41 25.74 -1.07 0.64
CA ALA A 41 26.82 -0.89 1.59
C ALA A 41 26.75 0.50 2.25
N VAL A 42 26.60 0.53 3.57
CA VAL A 42 26.52 1.74 4.39
C VAL A 42 27.66 1.77 5.41
N THR A 43 28.13 2.96 5.80
CA THR A 43 29.24 3.09 6.77
C THR A 43 28.77 3.80 8.02
N SER A 44 29.08 3.25 9.19
CA SER A 44 28.74 3.86 10.47
C SER A 44 29.57 5.11 10.74
N ASN A 45 28.99 6.08 11.41
CA ASN A 45 29.71 7.28 11.84
C ASN A 45 30.56 7.02 13.10
N SER A 46 31.22 8.05 13.61
CA SER A 46 32.06 7.97 14.82
C SER A 46 31.30 7.63 16.10
N SER A 47 29.96 7.72 16.08
CA SER A 47 29.06 7.37 17.18
C SER A 47 28.41 6.01 16.99
N SER A 48 28.93 5.19 16.05
CA SER A 48 28.37 3.90 15.67
C SER A 48 26.92 3.99 15.20
N VAL A 49 26.55 5.05 14.48
CA VAL A 49 25.23 5.20 13.87
C VAL A 49 25.34 5.09 12.35
N VAL A 50 24.51 4.23 11.77
CA VAL A 50 24.30 4.10 10.33
C VAL A 50 23.08 4.92 9.95
N SER A 51 23.21 5.77 8.94
CA SER A 51 22.11 6.56 8.37
C SER A 51 21.90 6.20 6.91
N TYR A 52 20.66 5.95 6.51
CA TYR A 52 20.28 5.68 5.12
C TYR A 52 19.09 6.55 4.72
N THR A 53 19.16 7.12 3.51
CA THR A 53 18.06 7.89 2.91
C THR A 53 17.16 6.95 2.13
N LEU A 54 15.89 6.90 2.49
CA LEU A 54 14.91 6.06 1.79
C LEU A 54 14.66 6.59 0.39
N SER A 55 14.46 5.68 -0.57
CA SER A 55 14.04 6.04 -1.93
C SER A 55 12.64 6.63 -1.93
N ASP A 56 12.33 7.43 -2.95
CA ASP A 56 10.99 8.01 -3.12
C ASP A 56 9.89 6.94 -3.25
N THR A 57 10.23 5.77 -3.79
CA THR A 57 9.32 4.63 -3.90
C THR A 57 8.89 4.11 -2.53
N LEU A 58 9.84 3.91 -1.60
CA LEU A 58 9.56 3.44 -0.24
C LEU A 58 8.93 4.54 0.62
N ALA A 59 9.39 5.78 0.47
CA ALA A 59 8.88 6.90 1.24
C ALA A 59 7.44 7.32 0.86
N LYS A 60 6.94 6.87 -0.31
CA LYS A 60 5.60 7.21 -0.80
C LYS A 60 4.50 6.35 -0.19
N TYR A 61 4.75 5.12 0.25
CA TYR A 61 3.73 4.19 0.73
C TYR A 61 3.79 4.00 2.25
N ASP A 62 2.67 3.60 2.84
CA ASP A 62 2.56 3.22 4.25
C ASP A 62 2.69 1.70 4.33
N GLU A 63 3.87 1.18 4.68
CA GLU A 63 4.17 -0.27 4.63
C GLU A 63 5.16 -0.69 5.71
N TYR A 64 5.21 -2.00 5.94
CA TYR A 64 6.12 -2.65 6.88
C TYR A 64 7.19 -3.41 6.10
N TYR A 65 8.44 -3.23 6.52
CA TYR A 65 9.60 -3.85 5.90
C TYR A 65 10.45 -4.55 6.95
N ALA A 66 11.00 -5.71 6.60
CA ALA A 66 12.03 -6.34 7.41
C ALA A 66 13.37 -5.66 7.09
N LEU A 67 14.02 -5.08 8.10
CA LEU A 67 15.32 -4.45 7.94
C LEU A 67 16.37 -5.25 8.68
N THR A 68 17.39 -5.66 7.92
CA THR A 68 18.51 -6.43 8.45
C THR A 68 19.83 -5.75 8.10
N ILE A 69 20.67 -5.57 9.11
CA ILE A 69 22.03 -5.04 8.94
C ILE A 69 23.02 -6.18 9.14
N TYR A 70 23.81 -6.45 8.12
CA TYR A 70 24.85 -7.47 8.14
C TYR A 70 26.24 -6.85 8.27
N GLU A 71 27.15 -7.56 8.93
CA GLU A 71 28.57 -7.24 8.86
C GLU A 71 29.09 -7.39 7.43
N LYS A 72 29.94 -6.47 6.99
CA LYS A 72 30.58 -6.57 5.68
C LYS A 72 31.85 -7.40 5.78
N ASN A 73 31.83 -8.63 5.25
CA ASN A 73 33.01 -9.47 5.11
C ASN A 73 33.47 -9.48 3.64
N GLY A 74 34.18 -8.42 3.23
CA GLY A 74 34.58 -8.23 1.85
C GLY A 74 33.39 -7.91 0.93
N ALA A 75 33.12 -8.80 -0.03
CA ALA A 75 31.97 -8.70 -0.94
C ALA A 75 30.73 -9.49 -0.45
N ASN A 76 30.86 -10.25 0.63
CA ASN A 76 29.80 -11.11 1.14
C ASN A 76 29.17 -10.53 2.41
N ARG A 77 27.90 -10.85 2.62
CA ARG A 77 27.18 -10.60 3.89
C ARG A 77 27.72 -11.55 4.96
N GLY A 78 28.11 -11.01 6.10
CA GLY A 78 28.55 -11.74 7.28
C GLY A 78 27.41 -12.02 8.24
N ASP A 79 27.68 -11.96 9.55
CA ASP A 79 26.69 -12.19 10.58
C ASP A 79 25.68 -11.02 10.67
N ILE A 80 24.47 -11.33 11.17
CA ILE A 80 23.42 -10.33 11.44
C ILE A 80 23.81 -9.53 12.67
N VAL A 81 23.75 -8.22 12.53
CA VAL A 81 24.11 -7.25 13.57
C VAL A 81 22.85 -6.66 14.21
N VAL A 82 21.90 -6.27 13.36
CA VAL A 82 20.62 -5.69 13.76
C VAL A 82 19.55 -6.31 12.88
N GLU A 83 18.45 -6.69 13.49
CA GLU A 83 17.22 -7.12 12.84
C GLU A 83 16.08 -6.32 13.48
N ASP A 84 15.30 -5.63 12.67
CA ASP A 84 14.21 -4.77 13.13
C ASP A 84 13.08 -4.70 12.10
N ASN A 85 11.86 -4.44 12.56
CA ASN A 85 10.71 -4.17 11.69
C ASN A 85 10.64 -2.67 11.38
N LEU A 86 10.98 -2.28 10.16
CA LEU A 86 10.87 -0.90 9.69
C LEU A 86 9.42 -0.62 9.26
N GLU A 87 8.68 0.10 10.09
CA GLU A 87 7.33 0.58 9.78
C GLU A 87 7.41 2.02 9.25
N ILE A 88 7.00 2.22 8.00
CA ILE A 88 6.80 3.55 7.43
C ILE A 88 5.31 3.83 7.48
N VAL A 89 4.90 4.79 8.30
CA VAL A 89 3.48 5.09 8.49
C VAL A 89 3.24 6.58 8.50
N ARG A 90 2.20 7.02 7.79
CA ARG A 90 1.71 8.38 7.92
C ARG A 90 0.81 8.49 9.14
N PRO A 91 1.09 9.41 10.08
CA PRO A 91 0.22 9.65 11.20
C PRO A 91 -1.12 10.25 10.73
N TYR A 92 -2.19 9.97 11.46
CA TYR A 92 -3.49 10.59 11.19
C TYR A 92 -3.48 12.08 11.51
N VAL A 93 -2.69 12.49 12.51
CA VAL A 93 -2.46 13.89 12.88
C VAL A 93 -0.96 14.10 13.08
N ASP A 94 -0.40 15.19 12.55
CA ASP A 94 1.02 15.50 12.74
C ASP A 94 1.33 15.91 14.19
N PRO A 95 2.10 15.11 14.96
CA PRO A 95 2.43 15.41 16.34
C PRO A 95 3.25 16.70 16.50
N ASN A 96 4.02 17.10 15.47
CA ASN A 96 4.83 18.31 15.51
C ASN A 96 3.98 19.59 15.48
N THR A 97 2.71 19.49 15.07
CA THR A 97 1.78 20.62 15.08
C THR A 97 1.08 20.80 16.42
N LEU A 98 1.10 19.78 17.28
CA LEU A 98 0.38 19.75 18.56
C LEU A 98 1.23 20.24 19.76
N ALA A 99 2.54 20.36 19.58
CA ALA A 99 3.47 20.76 20.64
C ALA A 99 4.66 21.56 20.12
N THR A 100 5.29 22.32 21.02
CA THR A 100 6.48 23.13 20.70
C THR A 100 7.77 22.56 21.30
N THR A 101 7.68 21.71 22.33
CA THR A 101 8.85 21.13 22.99
C THR A 101 9.10 19.68 22.55
N ALA A 102 10.36 19.29 22.42
CA ALA A 102 10.72 17.95 21.95
C ALA A 102 10.17 16.81 22.85
N THR A 103 10.11 17.05 24.15
CA THR A 103 9.52 16.11 25.13
C THR A 103 8.02 15.94 24.96
N GLU A 104 7.28 17.03 24.71
CA GLU A 104 5.85 16.95 24.46
C GLU A 104 5.55 16.32 23.10
N ILE A 105 6.34 16.64 22.07
CA ILE A 105 6.20 16.01 20.75
C ILE A 105 6.36 14.48 20.85
N ALA A 106 7.32 14.00 21.65
CA ALA A 106 7.49 12.58 21.89
C ALA A 106 6.24 11.96 22.57
N GLN A 107 5.64 12.64 23.54
CA GLN A 107 4.39 12.18 24.19
C GLN A 107 3.20 12.19 23.22
N TYR A 108 3.04 13.25 22.42
CA TYR A 108 1.97 13.30 21.41
C TYR A 108 2.14 12.24 20.33
N ARG A 109 3.37 11.87 20.00
CA ARG A 109 3.64 10.75 19.11
C ARG A 109 3.15 9.43 19.70
N GLU A 110 3.37 9.19 20.99
CA GLU A 110 2.82 8.00 21.67
C GLU A 110 1.28 8.02 21.71
N TYR A 111 0.67 9.18 21.97
CA TYR A 111 -0.79 9.33 21.98
C TYR A 111 -1.40 9.15 20.60
N GLU A 112 -0.76 9.65 19.55
CA GLU A 112 -1.18 9.46 18.17
C GLU A 112 -1.08 7.99 17.77
N ALA A 113 0.04 7.32 18.09
CA ALA A 113 0.20 5.89 17.82
C ALA A 113 -0.89 5.05 18.53
N LEU A 114 -1.21 5.38 19.78
CA LEU A 114 -2.30 4.71 20.51
C LEU A 114 -3.68 5.02 19.91
N ALA A 115 -3.95 6.27 19.54
CA ALA A 115 -5.21 6.65 18.90
C ALA A 115 -5.39 5.94 17.54
N ARG A 116 -4.32 5.85 16.75
CA ARG A 116 -4.25 5.12 15.49
C ARG A 116 -4.53 3.64 15.69
N GLN A 117 -3.84 2.99 16.64
CA GLN A 117 -4.10 1.59 16.98
C GLN A 117 -5.55 1.34 17.42
N ILE A 118 -6.17 2.26 18.17
CA ILE A 118 -7.59 2.15 18.53
C ILE A 118 -8.47 2.20 17.28
N ILE A 119 -8.24 3.15 16.37
CA ILE A 119 -9.03 3.28 15.13
C ILE A 119 -8.85 2.03 14.25
N ASP A 120 -7.61 1.58 14.07
CA ASP A 120 -7.28 0.44 13.22
C ASP A 120 -7.83 -0.88 13.77
N ALA A 121 -7.98 -1.00 15.10
CA ALA A 121 -8.67 -2.14 15.70
C ALA A 121 -10.15 -2.26 15.27
N TYR A 122 -10.79 -1.15 14.88
CA TYR A 122 -12.15 -1.14 14.34
C TYR A 122 -12.18 -1.17 12.81
N VAL A 123 -11.16 -0.62 12.14
CA VAL A 123 -11.04 -0.58 10.68
C VAL A 123 -9.74 -1.29 10.29
N PRO A 124 -9.77 -2.62 10.04
CA PRO A 124 -8.56 -3.42 9.84
C PRO A 124 -7.62 -2.93 8.74
N ASP A 125 -8.18 -2.41 7.64
CA ASP A 125 -7.39 -1.88 6.50
C ASP A 125 -6.94 -0.42 6.71
N GLY A 126 -7.38 0.21 7.80
CA GLY A 126 -7.07 1.58 8.17
C GLY A 126 -7.35 2.62 7.07
N PHE A 127 -6.68 3.78 7.20
CA PHE A 127 -6.68 4.85 6.19
C PHE A 127 -5.30 5.02 5.56
N TYR A 128 -4.67 3.89 5.26
CA TYR A 128 -3.31 3.79 4.74
C TYR A 128 -3.26 3.89 3.22
N PHE A 129 -2.08 4.21 2.69
CA PHE A 129 -1.79 4.22 1.27
C PHE A 129 -0.69 3.20 0.95
N THR A 130 -1.10 2.02 0.52
CA THR A 130 -0.28 0.82 0.36
C THR A 130 -0.12 0.47 -1.12
N THR A 131 0.82 -0.43 -1.41
CA THR A 131 0.84 -1.18 -2.66
C THR A 131 0.28 -2.57 -2.43
N GLU A 132 -0.46 -3.12 -3.40
CA GLU A 132 -1.07 -4.44 -3.27
C GLU A 132 -0.93 -5.26 -4.55
N TRP A 133 -0.85 -6.57 -4.40
CA TRP A 133 -0.89 -7.54 -5.49
C TRP A 133 -2.28 -8.16 -5.57
N LEU A 134 -2.86 -8.13 -6.77
CA LEU A 134 -4.12 -8.77 -7.09
C LEU A 134 -3.86 -9.88 -8.12
N GLN A 135 -4.03 -11.12 -7.71
CA GLN A 135 -4.03 -12.25 -8.64
C GLN A 135 -5.48 -12.63 -8.99
N ILE A 136 -5.81 -12.60 -10.28
CA ILE A 136 -7.16 -12.87 -10.76
C ILE A 136 -7.13 -13.47 -12.17
N VAL A 137 -8.03 -14.43 -12.40
CA VAL A 137 -8.20 -15.05 -13.71
C VAL A 137 -9.17 -14.22 -14.55
N GLY A 138 -8.85 -14.02 -15.82
CA GLY A 138 -9.75 -13.39 -16.78
C GLY A 138 -11.11 -14.08 -16.85
N GLN A 139 -12.18 -13.28 -16.87
CA GLN A 139 -13.56 -13.76 -16.85
C GLN A 139 -14.22 -13.76 -18.23
N GLY A 140 -13.47 -13.38 -19.27
CA GLY A 140 -14.01 -13.15 -20.60
C GLY A 140 -14.82 -11.86 -20.69
N THR A 141 -14.35 -10.78 -20.05
CA THR A 141 -15.02 -9.48 -20.00
C THR A 141 -14.04 -8.35 -20.31
N ASP A 142 -14.55 -7.16 -20.60
CA ASP A 142 -13.70 -5.98 -20.89
C ASP A 142 -13.28 -5.22 -19.63
N TYR A 143 -13.84 -5.63 -18.47
CA TYR A 143 -13.57 -5.06 -17.15
C TYR A 143 -13.13 -6.16 -16.21
N MET A 144 -12.08 -5.89 -15.44
CA MET A 144 -11.64 -6.73 -14.35
C MET A 144 -12.07 -6.08 -13.03
N PRO A 145 -13.08 -6.62 -12.31
CA PRO A 145 -13.56 -6.01 -11.08
C PRO A 145 -12.52 -6.11 -9.96
N ILE A 146 -12.41 -5.04 -9.18
CA ILE A 146 -11.55 -4.96 -8.00
C ILE A 146 -12.38 -4.58 -6.77
N TRP A 147 -12.08 -5.19 -5.63
CA TRP A 147 -12.80 -4.99 -4.36
C TRP A 147 -12.06 -4.06 -3.40
N MET A 148 -11.15 -3.26 -3.94
CA MET A 148 -10.28 -2.36 -3.20
C MET A 148 -10.19 -1.01 -3.90
N ARG A 149 -9.82 0.02 -3.14
CA ARG A 149 -9.72 1.38 -3.66
C ARG A 149 -8.39 1.59 -4.39
N GLY A 150 -8.29 1.07 -5.61
CA GLY A 150 -7.13 1.28 -6.48
C GLY A 150 -7.09 2.69 -7.08
N TYR A 151 -5.90 3.26 -7.26
CA TYR A 151 -5.68 4.53 -7.97
C TYR A 151 -4.94 4.37 -9.28
N LYS A 152 -3.90 3.54 -9.26
CA LYS A 152 -3.00 3.36 -10.38
C LYS A 152 -2.54 1.91 -10.40
N VAL A 153 -2.47 1.34 -11.59
CA VAL A 153 -1.72 0.11 -11.79
C VAL A 153 -0.24 0.49 -11.77
N LEU A 154 0.63 -0.37 -11.22
CA LEU A 154 2.10 -0.23 -11.23
C LEU A 154 2.78 -1.25 -12.16
N LYS A 155 2.40 -2.51 -12.06
CA LYS A 155 2.90 -3.59 -12.92
C LYS A 155 1.78 -4.58 -13.25
N VAL A 156 1.86 -5.21 -14.41
CA VAL A 156 0.94 -6.29 -14.81
C VAL A 156 1.72 -7.45 -15.38
N TYR A 157 1.34 -8.65 -14.95
CA TYR A 157 1.82 -9.90 -15.51
C TYR A 157 0.64 -10.67 -16.09
N GLU A 158 0.79 -11.16 -17.30
CA GLU A 158 -0.16 -12.03 -17.99
C GLU A 158 0.53 -13.38 -18.24
N ASN A 159 -0.01 -14.48 -17.69
CA ASN A 159 0.57 -15.82 -17.79
C ASN A 159 2.06 -15.90 -17.40
N ALA A 160 2.43 -15.21 -16.31
CA ALA A 160 3.80 -15.07 -15.79
C ALA A 160 4.77 -14.24 -16.66
N GLU A 161 4.31 -13.59 -17.72
CA GLU A 161 5.09 -12.64 -18.50
C GLU A 161 4.73 -11.19 -18.11
N LYS A 162 5.73 -10.33 -17.91
CA LYS A 162 5.53 -8.92 -17.56
C LYS A 162 5.08 -8.15 -18.81
N VAL A 163 3.84 -7.69 -18.82
CA VAL A 163 3.22 -7.01 -19.98
C VAL A 163 3.10 -5.50 -19.82
N TRP A 164 3.17 -5.01 -18.58
CA TRP A 164 3.05 -3.59 -18.29
C TRP A 164 3.85 -3.24 -17.05
N ASP A 165 4.56 -2.12 -17.11
CA ASP A 165 5.41 -1.63 -16.03
C ASP A 165 5.56 -0.13 -16.15
N VAL A 166 4.98 0.58 -15.18
CA VAL A 166 4.92 2.04 -15.19
C VAL A 166 6.28 2.74 -15.13
N ASP A 167 7.28 2.04 -14.59
CA ASP A 167 8.63 2.56 -14.37
C ASP A 167 9.60 2.09 -15.47
N ASP A 168 9.11 1.45 -16.53
CA ASP A 168 9.94 1.00 -17.64
C ASP A 168 10.48 2.18 -18.47
N ALA A 169 11.74 2.05 -18.89
CA ALA A 169 12.47 3.13 -19.57
C ALA A 169 11.95 3.40 -20.99
N ASP A 170 11.36 2.40 -21.64
CA ASP A 170 10.87 2.47 -23.01
C ASP A 170 9.37 2.86 -23.10
N GLY A 171 8.70 2.98 -21.96
CA GLY A 171 7.29 3.39 -21.83
C GLY A 171 6.49 2.46 -20.90
N PRO A 172 5.34 2.90 -20.37
CA PRO A 172 4.58 2.11 -19.39
C PRO A 172 4.06 0.78 -19.97
N ALA A 173 3.83 0.73 -21.28
CA ALA A 173 3.35 -0.44 -21.99
C ALA A 173 4.53 -1.20 -22.62
N LEU A 174 4.76 -2.43 -22.17
CA LEU A 174 5.71 -3.36 -22.79
C LEU A 174 5.09 -4.12 -23.96
N ASP A 175 3.76 -4.20 -23.96
CA ASP A 175 2.94 -4.74 -25.03
C ASP A 175 2.07 -3.63 -25.66
N GLU A 176 1.22 -3.95 -26.62
CA GLU A 176 0.33 -3.00 -27.31
C GLU A 176 -0.83 -2.47 -26.43
N TYR A 177 -0.77 -2.64 -25.10
CA TYR A 177 -1.86 -2.31 -24.18
C TYR A 177 -1.43 -1.49 -22.95
N ASP A 178 -2.24 -0.49 -22.64
CA ASP A 178 -2.21 0.28 -21.40
C ASP A 178 -3.24 -0.25 -20.40
N TYR A 179 -2.85 -0.30 -19.14
CA TYR A 179 -3.72 -0.69 -18.03
C TYR A 179 -4.07 0.52 -17.19
N SER A 180 -5.37 0.76 -17.00
CA SER A 180 -5.84 1.86 -16.16
C SER A 180 -7.00 1.43 -15.27
N ILE A 181 -7.22 2.19 -14.19
CA ILE A 181 -8.36 1.97 -13.30
C ILE A 181 -9.49 2.91 -13.74
N THR A 182 -10.69 2.36 -13.79
CA THR A 182 -11.93 3.10 -14.04
C THR A 182 -12.09 4.30 -13.09
N LYS A 183 -12.79 5.35 -13.53
CA LYS A 183 -12.91 6.60 -12.76
C LYS A 183 -13.68 6.43 -11.44
N ASP A 184 -14.59 5.47 -11.38
CA ASP A 184 -15.31 5.04 -10.18
C ASP A 184 -14.49 4.08 -9.29
N LYS A 185 -13.31 3.63 -9.77
CA LYS A 185 -12.33 2.81 -9.04
C LYS A 185 -12.81 1.40 -8.70
N THR A 186 -13.72 0.86 -9.51
CA THR A 186 -14.34 -0.46 -9.27
C THR A 186 -13.77 -1.55 -10.16
N ALA A 187 -13.07 -1.19 -11.23
CA ALA A 187 -12.48 -2.14 -12.17
C ALA A 187 -11.20 -1.62 -12.84
N ILE A 188 -10.36 -2.56 -13.29
CA ILE A 188 -9.24 -2.34 -14.19
C ILE A 188 -9.72 -2.51 -15.64
N ILE A 189 -9.22 -1.66 -16.52
CA ILE A 189 -9.43 -1.71 -17.96
C ILE A 189 -8.09 -1.86 -18.69
N LYS A 190 -8.11 -2.59 -19.79
CA LYS A 190 -7.01 -2.77 -20.74
C LYS A 190 -7.38 -2.00 -22.02
N ASP A 191 -6.65 -0.95 -22.34
CA ASP A 191 -6.84 -0.06 -23.50
C ASP A 191 -5.71 -0.30 -24.51
N PRO A 192 -5.96 -0.38 -25.83
CA PRO A 192 -4.88 -0.48 -26.81
C PRO A 192 -4.11 0.85 -26.92
N VAL A 193 -2.78 0.77 -27.03
CA VAL A 193 -1.87 1.93 -27.14
C VAL A 193 -2.06 2.66 -28.48
N ALA A 194 -2.33 1.92 -29.56
CA ALA A 194 -2.71 2.49 -30.83
C ALA A 194 -4.18 2.96 -30.77
N GLY A 195 -4.39 4.27 -30.92
CA GLY A 195 -5.70 4.93 -30.82
C GLY A 195 -6.74 4.34 -31.76
N VAL A 196 -7.46 3.32 -31.28
CA VAL A 196 -8.72 2.91 -31.88
C VAL A 196 -9.73 3.95 -31.43
N ASP A 197 -9.97 4.94 -32.28
CA ASP A 197 -10.75 6.16 -31.97
C ASP A 197 -12.17 5.90 -31.41
N ASN A 198 -12.66 4.65 -31.40
CA ASN A 198 -13.93 4.25 -30.78
C ASN A 198 -13.91 2.77 -30.31
N TRP A 199 -13.05 2.40 -29.36
CA TRP A 199 -13.14 1.07 -28.74
C TRP A 199 -14.40 0.95 -27.87
N ASN A 200 -15.41 0.24 -28.37
CA ASN A 200 -16.62 -0.03 -27.61
C ASN A 200 -16.42 -1.22 -26.66
N ARG A 201 -16.51 -0.98 -25.35
CA ARG A 201 -16.42 -2.02 -24.31
C ARG A 201 -17.78 -2.68 -24.13
N ASP A 202 -17.79 -4.01 -24.10
CA ASP A 202 -18.98 -4.80 -23.85
C ASP A 202 -19.25 -4.88 -22.34
N GLU A 203 -20.45 -4.48 -21.92
CA GLU A 203 -20.88 -4.49 -20.50
C GLU A 203 -21.00 -5.91 -19.90
N ARG A 204 -21.04 -6.92 -20.76
CA ARG A 204 -21.24 -8.32 -20.37
C ARG A 204 -20.33 -9.23 -21.20
N LYS A 205 -20.04 -10.41 -20.65
CA LYS A 205 -19.44 -11.51 -21.42
C LYS A 205 -20.27 -11.73 -22.70
N PRO A 206 -19.68 -11.59 -23.90
CA PRO A 206 -20.43 -11.75 -25.14
C PRO A 206 -20.92 -13.20 -25.22
N ALA A 207 -22.16 -13.36 -25.70
CA ALA A 207 -22.72 -14.68 -25.92
C ALA A 207 -21.93 -15.38 -27.03
N ARG A 208 -21.18 -16.42 -26.68
CA ARG A 208 -20.43 -17.22 -27.65
C ARG A 208 -21.37 -18.26 -28.25
N THR A 209 -21.60 -18.19 -29.56
CA THR A 209 -22.22 -19.29 -30.30
C THR A 209 -21.16 -20.35 -30.57
N ALA A 210 -21.51 -21.63 -30.39
CA ALA A 210 -20.61 -22.71 -30.78
C ALA A 210 -20.36 -22.63 -32.29
N MET A 211 -19.10 -22.46 -32.69
CA MET A 211 -18.70 -22.37 -34.09
C MET A 211 -18.23 -23.74 -34.57
N ALA A 212 -18.71 -24.19 -35.73
CA ALA A 212 -18.07 -25.25 -36.48
C ALA A 212 -16.94 -24.67 -37.33
N ALA A 213 -15.95 -25.49 -37.72
CA ALA A 213 -14.87 -25.07 -38.62
C ALA A 213 -15.39 -24.60 -40.01
N SER A 214 -16.64 -24.92 -40.36
CA SER A 214 -17.33 -24.39 -41.56
C SER A 214 -17.82 -22.96 -41.40
N ASP A 215 -17.91 -22.45 -40.17
CA ASP A 215 -18.55 -21.18 -39.83
C ASP A 215 -17.51 -20.07 -39.53
N SER A 216 -16.21 -20.40 -39.52
CA SER A 216 -15.13 -19.42 -39.42
C SER A 216 -14.86 -18.80 -40.79
N PHE A 217 -15.42 -17.62 -41.03
CA PHE A 217 -15.26 -16.87 -42.28
C PHE A 217 -13.81 -16.41 -42.56
N ASP A 218 -12.95 -16.35 -41.54
CA ASP A 218 -11.55 -15.91 -41.68
C ASP A 218 -10.66 -16.88 -42.48
N TRP A 219 -11.08 -18.13 -42.72
CA TRP A 219 -10.31 -19.06 -43.56
C TRP A 219 -10.65 -18.92 -45.07
N TYR A 220 -11.67 -18.16 -45.42
CA TYR A 220 -12.16 -18.01 -46.80
C TYR A 220 -12.57 -16.57 -47.12
N ASP A 221 -11.66 -15.61 -46.89
CA ASP A 221 -11.79 -14.26 -47.46
C ASP A 221 -11.65 -14.33 -48.98
N THR A 222 -12.79 -14.50 -49.65
CA THR A 222 -12.92 -14.29 -51.09
C THR A 222 -13.53 -12.89 -51.25
N GLY A 223 -12.75 -11.97 -51.79
CA GLY A 223 -12.97 -10.51 -51.82
C GLY A 223 -14.19 -10.00 -52.59
N ASP A 224 -15.32 -10.70 -52.57
CA ASP A 224 -16.59 -10.34 -53.23
C ASP A 224 -17.83 -10.49 -52.32
N SER A 225 -17.62 -10.63 -51.00
CA SER A 225 -18.71 -10.81 -50.02
C SER A 225 -19.01 -9.52 -49.25
N ALA A 226 -20.14 -8.86 -49.54
CA ALA A 226 -20.59 -7.66 -48.81
C ALA A 226 -21.14 -7.94 -47.39
N ASN A 227 -21.19 -9.21 -46.96
CA ASN A 227 -21.55 -9.59 -45.60
C ASN A 227 -20.30 -9.71 -44.74
N ILE A 228 -19.78 -8.56 -44.32
CA ILE A 228 -18.76 -8.51 -43.26
C ILE A 228 -19.50 -8.69 -41.93
N GLN A 229 -19.87 -9.92 -41.58
CA GLN A 229 -20.03 -10.25 -40.16
C GLN A 229 -18.61 -10.25 -39.57
N THR A 230 -18.08 -9.07 -39.26
CA THR A 230 -16.91 -8.96 -38.39
C THR A 230 -17.36 -9.50 -37.04
N PHE A 231 -17.03 -10.76 -36.76
CA PHE A 231 -17.10 -11.27 -35.39
C PHE A 231 -16.14 -10.39 -34.59
N LYS A 232 -16.70 -9.51 -33.77
CA LYS A 232 -15.95 -8.54 -32.97
C LYS A 232 -14.96 -9.34 -32.10
N GLY A 233 -13.69 -9.22 -32.44
CA GLY A 233 -12.60 -9.97 -31.84
C GLY A 233 -12.36 -9.51 -30.40
N GLY A 234 -12.19 -10.50 -29.52
CA GLY A 234 -11.52 -10.35 -28.23
C GLY A 234 -12.26 -9.53 -27.17
N VAL A 235 -12.58 -10.17 -26.06
CA VAL A 235 -12.78 -9.46 -24.79
C VAL A 235 -11.41 -9.06 -24.23
N SER A 236 -11.32 -7.92 -23.55
CA SER A 236 -10.03 -7.39 -23.07
C SER A 236 -9.34 -8.32 -22.06
N PHE A 237 -10.11 -9.07 -21.26
CA PHE A 237 -9.61 -10.08 -20.33
C PHE A 237 -10.15 -11.47 -20.71
N PRO A 238 -9.47 -12.22 -21.60
CA PRO A 238 -9.89 -13.56 -22.02
C PRO A 238 -10.04 -14.54 -20.86
N GLU A 239 -11.02 -15.44 -21.00
CA GLU A 239 -11.26 -16.49 -20.01
C GLU A 239 -10.08 -17.47 -19.95
N GLY A 240 -9.56 -17.71 -18.74
CA GLY A 240 -8.46 -18.64 -18.50
C GLY A 240 -7.06 -18.04 -18.59
N ALA A 241 -6.92 -16.76 -18.95
CA ALA A 241 -5.66 -16.04 -18.78
C ALA A 241 -5.45 -15.68 -17.30
N ASP A 242 -4.26 -15.93 -16.77
CA ASP A 242 -3.90 -15.56 -15.40
C ASP A 242 -3.30 -14.16 -15.39
N TYR A 243 -3.83 -13.28 -14.53
CA TYR A 243 -3.35 -11.92 -14.37
C TYR A 243 -2.85 -11.68 -12.95
N MET A 244 -1.71 -11.03 -12.84
CA MET A 244 -1.19 -10.52 -11.58
C MET A 244 -0.94 -9.02 -11.71
N PHE A 245 -1.75 -8.23 -11.03
CA PHE A 245 -1.68 -6.77 -11.01
C PHE A 245 -0.99 -6.30 -9.74
N TYR A 246 0.02 -5.45 -9.88
CA TYR A 246 0.57 -4.67 -8.79
C TYR A 246 -0.06 -3.28 -8.85
N ILE A 247 -0.71 -2.82 -7.79
CA ILE A 247 -1.50 -1.57 -7.81
C ILE A 247 -1.24 -0.70 -6.58
N GLU A 248 -1.44 0.62 -6.73
CA GLU A 248 -1.50 1.57 -5.61
C GLU A 248 -2.94 1.61 -5.05
N ALA A 249 -3.11 1.34 -3.76
CA ALA A 249 -4.42 1.23 -3.11
C ALA A 249 -4.56 2.11 -1.85
N GLY A 250 -5.81 2.40 -1.46
CA GLY A 250 -6.15 2.98 -0.15
C GLY A 250 -6.45 4.49 -0.16
N TYR A 251 -5.80 5.26 0.72
CA TYR A 251 -6.09 6.68 0.93
C TYR A 251 -4.86 7.55 0.70
N LYS A 252 -4.77 8.19 -0.47
CA LYS A 252 -3.67 9.13 -0.78
C LYS A 252 -3.50 10.23 0.26
N VAL A 253 -4.59 10.66 0.91
CA VAL A 253 -4.59 11.61 2.03
C VAL A 253 -5.59 11.12 3.08
N VAL A 254 -5.25 11.26 4.36
CA VAL A 254 -6.15 10.95 5.47
C VAL A 254 -7.40 11.84 5.38
N PRO A 255 -8.62 11.26 5.39
CA PRO A 255 -9.86 12.04 5.41
C PRO A 255 -9.94 12.98 6.61
N ASN A 256 -10.49 14.19 6.44
CA ASN A 256 -10.55 15.18 7.52
C ASN A 256 -11.34 14.69 8.74
N ASP A 257 -12.43 13.96 8.53
CA ASP A 257 -13.24 13.41 9.62
C ASP A 257 -12.43 12.48 10.54
N ILE A 258 -11.47 11.73 9.97
CA ILE A 258 -10.56 10.85 10.72
C ILE A 258 -9.52 11.65 11.47
N LYS A 259 -9.02 12.74 10.88
CA LYS A 259 -8.11 13.67 11.60
C LYS A 259 -8.80 14.28 12.81
N ASP A 260 -10.03 14.74 12.64
CA ASP A 260 -10.82 15.34 13.72
C ASP A 260 -11.13 14.31 14.82
N ALA A 261 -11.51 13.09 14.45
CA ALA A 261 -11.72 12.00 15.39
C ALA A 261 -10.43 11.65 16.16
N THR A 262 -9.28 11.58 15.47
CA THR A 262 -7.99 11.29 16.09
C THR A 262 -7.59 12.40 17.07
N ASN A 263 -7.80 13.68 16.72
CA ASN A 263 -7.56 14.80 17.61
C ASN A 263 -8.39 14.70 18.91
N MET A 264 -9.68 14.35 18.79
CA MET A 264 -10.54 14.16 19.96
C MET A 264 -10.05 12.99 20.84
N LEU A 265 -9.62 11.89 20.22
CA LEU A 265 -9.06 10.74 20.94
C LEU A 265 -7.77 11.10 21.68
N ILE A 266 -6.85 11.82 21.02
CA ILE A 266 -5.59 12.27 21.65
C ILE A 266 -5.88 13.14 22.88
N GLU A 267 -6.82 14.08 22.79
CA GLU A 267 -7.21 14.92 23.94
C GLU A 267 -7.84 14.10 25.08
N ASP A 268 -8.65 13.10 24.77
CA ASP A 268 -9.25 12.22 25.77
C ASP A 268 -8.22 11.29 26.43
N ILE A 269 -7.22 10.80 25.68
CA ILE A 269 -6.07 10.05 26.19
C ILE A 269 -5.28 10.92 27.15
N LYS A 270 -4.90 12.13 26.71
CA LYS A 270 -4.13 13.09 27.50
C LYS A 270 -4.84 13.50 28.79
N CYS A 271 -6.16 13.67 28.74
CA CYS A 271 -6.98 13.99 29.91
C CYS A 271 -7.26 12.79 30.83
N GLY A 272 -6.85 11.57 30.46
CA GLY A 272 -7.09 10.34 31.25
C GLY A 272 -8.57 9.93 31.33
N LYS A 273 -9.41 10.35 30.37
CA LYS A 273 -10.86 10.06 30.35
C LYS A 273 -11.19 8.64 29.86
N LEU A 274 -10.20 7.93 29.34
CA LEU A 274 -10.31 6.52 28.94
C LEU A 274 -10.26 5.54 30.12
N ASP A 275 -9.96 6.02 31.33
CA ASP A 275 -10.07 5.24 32.55
C ASP A 275 -11.53 4.85 32.81
N TYR A 276 -11.93 3.66 32.35
CA TYR A 276 -13.29 3.11 32.54
C TYR A 276 -13.73 3.10 34.01
N TYR A 277 -12.79 3.00 34.96
CA TYR A 277 -13.11 3.05 36.39
C TYR A 277 -13.52 4.45 36.89
N LYS A 278 -13.09 5.53 36.23
CA LYS A 278 -13.47 6.91 36.58
C LYS A 278 -14.77 7.38 35.93
N ARG A 279 -15.22 6.72 34.85
CA ARG A 279 -16.46 7.10 34.13
C ARG A 279 -17.72 7.00 34.99
N TYR A 280 -17.76 6.06 35.93
CA TYR A 280 -18.95 5.80 36.75
C TYR A 280 -18.73 5.99 38.25
N VAL A 281 -17.51 6.32 38.67
CA VAL A 281 -17.18 6.57 40.08
C VAL A 281 -17.03 8.07 40.26
N ASP A 282 -18.10 8.73 40.71
CA ASP A 282 -18.11 10.16 41.00
C ASP A 282 -17.18 10.50 42.18
N ASN A 283 -17.02 9.56 43.12
CA ASN A 283 -16.17 9.77 44.30
C ASN A 283 -15.68 8.44 44.87
N TYR A 284 -14.38 8.36 45.14
CA TYR A 284 -13.72 7.21 45.76
C TYR A 284 -12.99 7.66 47.04
N ARG A 285 -13.37 7.11 48.19
CA ARG A 285 -12.74 7.45 49.48
C ARG A 285 -12.24 6.20 50.18
N THR A 286 -11.13 6.33 50.91
CA THR A 286 -10.49 5.34 51.79
C THR A 286 -10.14 6.10 53.10
N ASP A 287 -9.79 5.57 54.29
CA ASP A 287 -9.46 4.25 54.87
C ASP A 287 -10.70 3.52 55.46
N GLN A 288 -11.92 3.95 55.07
CA GLN A 288 -13.22 3.48 55.59
C GLN A 288 -14.27 3.39 54.46
N PHE A 289 -13.90 2.84 53.30
CA PHE A 289 -14.41 3.25 51.98
C PHE A 289 -15.91 3.60 51.81
N SER A 290 -16.18 4.67 51.05
CA SER A 290 -17.49 4.98 50.45
C SER A 290 -17.29 5.33 48.98
N ILE A 291 -17.86 4.52 48.09
CA ILE A 291 -17.83 4.72 46.64
C ILE A 291 -19.19 5.27 46.21
N LYS A 292 -19.19 6.43 45.54
CA LYS A 292 -20.40 7.00 44.95
C LYS A 292 -20.40 6.72 43.44
N TYR A 293 -21.38 5.96 42.98
CA TYR A 293 -21.58 5.73 41.56
C TYR A 293 -22.44 6.82 40.94
N ASN A 294 -22.15 7.15 39.68
CA ASN A 294 -22.93 8.10 38.92
C ASN A 294 -24.35 7.56 38.68
N PRO A 295 -25.42 8.34 38.93
CA PRO A 295 -26.81 7.89 38.79
C PRO A 295 -27.21 7.46 37.36
N MET A 296 -26.41 7.77 36.32
CA MET A 296 -26.64 7.26 34.96
C MET A 296 -26.31 5.76 34.80
N MET A 297 -25.76 5.09 35.83
CA MET A 297 -25.50 3.64 35.80
C MET A 297 -26.70 2.78 36.27
N LEU A 298 -27.78 3.40 36.79
CA LEU A 298 -29.03 2.75 37.23
C LEU A 298 -30.20 3.12 36.32
#